data_AF-A0A158NP00-F1
#
_entry.id   AF-A0A158NP00-F1
#
_cell.length_a   1.000
_cell.length_b   1.000
_cell.length_c   1.000
_cell.angle_alpha   90.00
_cell.angle_beta   90.00
_cell.angle_gamma   90.00
#
_symmetry.space_group_name_H-M   'P 1'
#
loop_
_entity.id
_entity.type
_entity.pdbx_description
1 polymer ?
#
loop_
_entity_poly.entity_id
_entity_poly.type
_entity_poly.pdbx_seq_one_letter_code
_entity_poly.pdbx_strand_id
1 'polypeptide(L)' 'MSFNARKVLNPRNLVPTEDPIAIVVGAMAHGQVKTDYTEDTYSICNYPLLDAIAYSKLCTAFEEVRGVV' A
#
# COMPACT_ATOMS: atom_id res chain seq x y z
N MET A 1 1.25 -5.07 2.59
CA MET A 1 1.33 -3.79 3.34
C MET A 1 1.38 -4.06 4.85
N SER A 2 2.34 -3.48 5.57
CA SER A 2 2.41 -3.57 7.04
C SER A 2 2.89 -2.26 7.65
N PHE A 3 2.28 -1.83 8.76
CA PHE A 3 2.78 -0.71 9.56
C PHE A 3 4.20 -0.96 10.08
N ASN A 4 4.51 -2.20 10.47
CA ASN A 4 5.82 -2.58 11.02
C ASN A 4 6.89 -2.81 9.93
N ALA A 5 6.63 -2.46 8.68
CA ALA A 5 7.62 -2.61 7.62
C ALA A 5 8.79 -1.64 7.83
N ARG A 6 10.01 -2.10 7.50
CA ARG A 6 11.23 -1.29 7.68
C ARG A 6 11.30 -0.06 6.79
N LYS A 7 10.68 -0.13 5.60
CA LYS A 7 10.70 0.93 4.60
C LYS A 7 9.34 1.62 4.56
N VAL A 8 9.33 2.92 4.82
CA VAL A 8 8.16 3.78 4.68
C VAL A 8 8.29 4.54 3.38
N LEU A 9 7.32 4.37 2.48
CA LEU A 9 7.34 4.96 1.15
C LEU A 9 6.14 5.87 0.94
N ASN A 10 6.32 6.89 0.11
CA ASN A 10 5.20 7.65 -0.41
C ASN A 10 4.39 6.74 -1.37
N PRO A 11 3.06 6.59 -1.19
CA PRO A 11 2.21 5.83 -2.11
C PRO A 11 2.39 6.15 -3.59
N ARG A 12 2.70 7.40 -3.95
CA ARG A 12 2.93 7.82 -5.34
C ARG A 12 4.16 7.14 -5.96
N ASN A 13 5.14 6.78 -5.14
CA ASN A 13 6.35 6.08 -5.59
C ASN A 13 6.10 4.58 -5.82
N LEU A 14 4.93 4.06 -5.44
CA LEU A 14 4.54 2.67 -5.68
C LEU A 14 3.79 2.51 -7.01
N VAL A 15 3.52 3.59 -7.74
CA VAL A 15 2.78 3.53 -9.01
C VAL A 15 3.77 3.18 -10.14
N PRO A 16 3.69 1.98 -10.73
CA PRO A 16 4.52 1.62 -11.88
C PRO A 16 4.10 2.41 -13.12
N THR A 17 5.09 2.72 -13.96
CA THR A 17 4.91 3.46 -15.21
C THR A 17 4.22 2.64 -16.29
N GLU A 18 4.58 1.35 -16.43
CA GLU A 18 4.07 0.50 -17.52
C GLU A 18 3.46 -0.81 -17.02
N ASP A 19 4.09 -1.48 -16.05
CA ASP A 19 3.62 -2.77 -15.55
C ASP A 19 2.44 -2.67 -14.58
N PRO A 20 1.58 -3.70 -14.46
CA PRO A 20 0.60 -3.78 -13.38
C PRO A 20 1.28 -4.08 -12.02
N ILE A 21 0.67 -3.61 -10.93
CA ILE A 21 1.10 -3.90 -9.56
C ILE A 21 -0.06 -4.45 -8.73
N ALA A 22 0.23 -5.46 -7.90
CA ALA A 22 -0.71 -5.98 -6.91
C ALA A 22 -0.30 -5.52 -5.50
N ILE A 23 -1.20 -4.82 -4.80
CA ILE A 23 -0.97 -4.38 -3.43
C ILE A 23 -1.86 -5.20 -2.49
N VAL A 24 -1.22 -6.01 -1.64
CA VAL A 24 -1.93 -6.79 -0.63
C VAL A 24 -2.06 -5.97 0.65
N VAL A 25 -3.30 -5.75 1.08
CA VAL A 25 -3.63 -5.09 2.34
C VAL A 25 -4.42 -6.07 3.20
N GLY A 26 -4.13 -6.09 4.51
CA GLY A 26 -4.87 -6.93 5.44
C GLY A 26 -6.23 -6.32 5.70
N ALA A 27 -7.29 -7.12 5.62
CA ALA A 27 -8.64 -6.74 6.05
C ALA A 27 -9.00 -7.54 7.31
N MET A 28 -8.21 -7.35 8.37
CA MET A 28 -8.29 -8.15 9.60
C MET A 28 -8.19 -7.24 10.82
N ALA A 29 -8.99 -7.54 11.86
CA ALA A 29 -9.00 -6.73 13.09
C ALA A 29 -7.63 -6.69 13.79
N HIS A 30 -6.92 -7.82 13.81
CA HIS A 30 -5.56 -7.94 14.31
C HIS A 30 -4.78 -8.95 13.47
N GLY A 31 -3.48 -8.72 13.31
CA GLY A 31 -2.59 -9.61 12.59
C GLY A 31 -1.73 -8.87 11.56
N GLN A 32 -0.98 -9.64 10.79
CA GLN A 32 -0.12 -9.12 9.73
C GLN A 32 -0.31 -9.97 8.48
N VAL A 33 -0.37 -9.32 7.31
CA VAL A 33 -0.34 -10.01 6.02
C VAL A 33 0.95 -10.81 5.90
N LYS A 34 0.82 -12.12 5.70
CA LYS A 34 1.91 -13.05 5.41
C LYS A 34 1.50 -13.90 4.21
N THR A 35 2.17 -13.70 3.10
CA THR A 35 1.84 -14.27 1.80
C THR A 35 3.13 -14.68 1.10
N ASP A 36 3.10 -15.79 0.38
CA ASP A 36 4.24 -16.35 -0.38
C ASP A 36 4.39 -15.73 -1.78
N TYR A 37 3.33 -15.10 -2.28
CA TYR A 37 3.31 -14.43 -3.58
C TYR A 37 3.68 -12.94 -3.55
N THR A 38 3.99 -12.37 -2.38
CA THR A 38 4.42 -10.97 -2.26
C THR A 38 5.93 -10.86 -2.28
N GLU A 39 6.47 -10.02 -3.17
CA GLU A 39 7.90 -9.78 -3.31
C GLU A 39 8.47 -8.99 -2.13
N ASP A 40 7.72 -8.01 -1.64
CA ASP A 40 8.15 -7.10 -0.60
C ASP A 40 7.01 -6.65 0.32
N THR A 41 7.39 -6.14 1.50
CA THR A 41 6.46 -5.50 2.44
C THR A 41 6.92 -4.08 2.75
N TYR A 42 6.05 -3.13 2.44
CA TYR A 42 6.25 -1.71 2.69
C TYR A 42 5.28 -1.17 3.74
N SER A 43 5.62 -0.01 4.30
CA SER A 43 4.72 0.86 5.05
C SER A 43 4.46 2.13 4.22
N ILE A 44 3.27 2.70 4.32
CA ILE A 44 2.90 3.97 3.68
C ILE A 44 2.69 5.10 4.69
N CYS A 45 2.84 4.80 5.98
CA CYS A 45 2.67 5.75 7.06
C CYS A 45 3.45 5.32 8.31
N ASN A 46 3.98 6.30 9.04
CA ASN A 46 4.63 6.08 10.33
C ASN A 46 3.64 5.90 11.50
N TYR A 47 2.34 5.82 11.20
CA TYR A 47 1.28 5.58 12.18
C TYR A 47 0.43 4.38 11.74
N PRO A 48 -0.09 3.59 12.68
CA PRO A 48 -1.02 2.52 12.36
C PRO A 48 -2.29 3.15 11.75
N LEU A 49 -2.62 2.71 10.53
CA LEU A 49 -3.79 3.18 9.80
C LEU A 49 -4.95 2.19 9.97
N LEU A 50 -6.16 2.71 9.90
CA LEU A 50 -7.34 1.88 9.59
C LEU A 50 -7.22 1.37 8.15
N ASP A 51 -7.66 0.14 7.89
CA ASP A 51 -7.60 -0.49 6.57
C ASP A 51 -8.23 0.41 5.49
N ALA A 52 -9.40 0.98 5.78
CA ALA A 52 -10.12 1.92 4.92
C ALA A 52 -9.27 3.14 4.48
N ILE A 53 -8.48 3.69 5.40
CA ILE A 53 -7.64 4.85 5.13
C ILE A 53 -6.42 4.44 4.30
N ALA A 54 -5.87 3.24 4.54
CA ALA A 54 -4.79 2.72 3.71
C ALA A 54 -5.23 2.52 2.26
N TYR A 55 -6.42 1.98 2.02
CA TYR A 55 -7.01 1.86 0.67
C TYR A 55 -7.17 3.22 0.00
N SER A 56 -7.82 4.16 0.68
CA SER A 56 -8.09 5.49 0.12
C SER A 56 -6.79 6.21 -0.27
N LYS A 57 -5.76 6.19 0.59
CA LYS A 57 -4.47 6.80 0.27
C LYS A 57 -3.76 6.16 -0.92
N LEU A 58 -3.89 4.84 -1.08
CA LEU A 58 -3.35 4.14 -2.24
C LEU A 58 -4.11 4.52 -3.50
N CYS A 59 -5.44 4.43 -3.51
CA CYS A 59 -6.25 4.77 -4.69
C CYS A 59 -5.99 6.22 -5.13
N THR A 60 -6.05 7.18 -4.21
CA THR A 60 -5.78 8.60 -4.53
C THR A 60 -4.39 8.81 -5.12
N ALA A 61 -3.36 8.13 -4.60
CA ALA A 61 -2.02 8.25 -5.16
C ALA A 61 -1.90 7.67 -6.58
N PHE A 62 -2.61 6.57 -6.85
CA PHE A 62 -2.67 5.98 -8.19
C PHE A 62 -3.45 6.87 -9.17
N GLU A 63 -4.57 7.42 -8.72
CA GLU A 63 -5.39 8.37 -9.49
C GLU A 63 -4.57 9.61 -9.87
N GLU A 64 -3.90 10.24 -8.90
CA GLU A 64 -3.06 11.42 -9.12
C GLU A 64 -1.92 11.16 -10.11
N VAL A 65 -1.20 10.04 -9.98
CA VAL A 65 -0.05 9.73 -10.86
C VAL A 65 -0.51 9.33 -12.26
N ARG A 66 -1.66 8.66 -12.39
CA ARG A 66 -2.20 8.26 -13.70
C ARG A 66 -3.11 9.31 -14.35
N GLY A 67 -3.32 10.45 -13.68
CA GLY A 67 -4.15 11.54 -14.19
C GLY A 67 -5.65 11.20 -14.25
N VAL A 68 -6.11 10.30 -13.38
CA VAL A 68 -7.53 9.99 -13.22
C VAL A 68 -8.14 11.01 -12.25
N VAL A 69 -9.24 11.66 -12.66
CA VAL A 69 -9.93 12.74 -11.93
C VAL A 69 -11.33 12.31 -11.53
#